data_AF-A0A0B2PLV1-F1
#
_entry.id   AF-A0A0B2PLV1-F1
#
_cell.length_a   1.000
_cell.length_b   1.000
_cell.length_c   1.000
_cell.angle_alpha   90.00
_cell.angle_beta   90.00
_cell.angle_gamma   90.00
#
_symmetry.space_group_name_H-M   'P 1'
#
loop_
_entity.id
_entity.type
_entity.pdbx_description
1 polymer ?
#
loop_
_entity_poly.entity_id
_entity_poly.type
_entity_poly.pdbx_seq_one_letter_code
_entity_poly.pdbx_strand_id
1 'polypeptide(L)'
;PPKYKDPGSVTIPCSIGVVSVGKALIDLGASINLMPLSMCRRIGNLEIAPTRMTLHLADHSITRPYGVVEDVLVKVRQFMFPMDFVIMDIEEDAEIPLILGCPFMLTVKCVVDMGNGNLEMSVDDQKVTFNLFDTIKHPSDHKACFKMKAVEHEV
;
A
#
# COMPACT_ATOMS: atom_id res chain seq x y z
N PRO A 1 22.05 -10.75 19.84
CA PRO A 1 21.18 -10.94 18.65
C PRO A 1 21.81 -10.31 17.40
N PRO A 2 21.82 -10.97 16.24
CA PRO A 2 22.34 -10.40 14.99
C PRO A 2 21.47 -9.23 14.52
N LYS A 3 22.08 -8.25 13.85
CA LYS A 3 21.37 -7.15 13.15
C LYS A 3 21.12 -7.58 11.71
N TYR A 4 19.88 -7.48 11.26
CA TYR A 4 19.51 -7.71 9.85
C TYR A 4 19.37 -6.38 9.11
N LYS A 5 19.56 -6.41 7.79
CA LYS A 5 19.30 -5.26 6.93
C LYS A 5 17.79 -5.05 6.81
N ASP A 6 17.39 -3.82 6.54
CA ASP A 6 16.03 -3.51 6.15
C ASP A 6 15.69 -4.21 4.83
N PRO A 7 14.63 -5.02 4.78
CA PRO A 7 14.24 -5.70 3.55
C PRO A 7 13.32 -4.86 2.65
N GLY A 8 12.94 -3.64 3.07
CA GLY A 8 12.15 -2.70 2.28
C GLY A 8 10.64 -2.76 2.56
N SER A 9 9.84 -2.30 1.60
CA SER A 9 8.39 -2.17 1.76
C SER A 9 7.64 -3.50 1.56
N VAL A 10 6.62 -3.71 2.37
CA VAL A 10 5.71 -4.85 2.26
C VAL A 10 4.61 -4.48 1.28
N THR A 11 4.60 -5.10 0.11
CA THR A 11 3.60 -4.81 -0.93
C THR A 11 2.89 -6.06 -1.41
N ILE A 12 1.64 -5.90 -1.83
CA ILE A 12 0.86 -6.97 -2.48
C ILE A 12 0.27 -6.49 -3.81
N PRO A 13 0.16 -7.37 -4.82
CA PRO A 13 -0.53 -7.02 -6.04
C PRO A 13 -2.05 -6.98 -5.81
N CYS A 14 -2.70 -5.94 -6.33
CA CYS A 14 -4.16 -5.85 -6.32
C CYS A 14 -4.73 -5.20 -7.59
N SER A 15 -6.04 -5.28 -7.73
CA SER A 15 -6.80 -4.67 -8.83
C SER A 15 -8.17 -4.23 -8.33
N ILE A 16 -8.76 -3.22 -8.96
CA ILE A 16 -10.10 -2.70 -8.63
C ILE A 16 -10.93 -2.70 -9.90
N GLY A 17 -11.97 -3.54 -9.94
CA GLY A 17 -12.71 -3.80 -11.18
C GLY A 17 -11.78 -4.25 -12.31
N VAL A 18 -11.78 -3.50 -13.42
CA VAL A 18 -10.91 -3.74 -14.59
C VAL A 18 -9.57 -3.00 -14.53
N VAL A 19 -9.38 -2.13 -13.52
CA VAL A 19 -8.17 -1.33 -13.37
C VAL A 19 -7.12 -2.11 -12.59
N SER A 20 -5.99 -2.38 -13.24
CA SER A 20 -4.80 -2.88 -12.56
C SER A 20 -4.19 -1.76 -11.72
N VAL A 21 -4.13 -1.96 -10.40
CA VAL A 21 -3.47 -1.05 -9.47
C VAL A 21 -1.95 -1.25 -9.53
N GLY A 22 -1.48 -2.46 -9.83
CA GLY A 22 -0.07 -2.82 -9.69
C GLY A 22 0.17 -3.31 -8.27
N LYS A 23 0.83 -2.51 -7.43
CA LYS A 23 1.12 -2.85 -6.03
C LYS A 23 0.35 -1.95 -5.06
N ALA A 24 0.01 -2.49 -3.91
CA ALA A 24 -0.45 -1.73 -2.76
C ALA A 24 0.49 -1.95 -1.57
N LEU A 25 0.79 -0.88 -0.84
CA LEU A 25 1.54 -0.94 0.40
C LEU A 25 0.68 -1.53 1.51
N ILE A 26 1.24 -2.46 2.28
CA ILE A 26 0.67 -2.92 3.54
C ILE A 26 1.33 -2.13 4.66
N ASP A 27 0.57 -1.23 5.27
CA ASP A 27 1.09 -0.33 6.30
C ASP A 27 0.36 -0.51 7.63
N LEU A 28 1.05 -1.12 8.59
CA LEU A 28 0.54 -1.27 9.96
C LEU A 28 0.45 0.08 10.70
N GLY A 29 1.22 1.09 10.27
CA GLY A 29 1.17 2.45 10.81
C GLY A 29 -0.04 3.25 10.30
N ALA A 30 -0.67 2.83 9.21
CA ALA A 30 -1.84 3.49 8.65
C ALA A 30 -3.12 2.99 9.34
N SER A 31 -3.89 3.92 9.92
CA SER A 31 -5.19 3.62 10.51
C SER A 31 -6.35 3.58 9.49
N ILE A 32 -6.07 3.89 8.23
CA ILE A 32 -7.03 3.99 7.13
C ILE A 32 -6.47 3.30 5.88
N ASN A 33 -7.34 2.91 4.96
CA ASN A 33 -6.92 2.67 3.58
C ASN A 33 -6.96 4.01 2.83
N LEU A 34 -5.94 4.29 2.03
CA LEU A 34 -5.79 5.55 1.31
C LEU A 34 -5.71 5.29 -0.20
N MET A 35 -6.43 6.11 -0.95
CA MET A 35 -6.41 6.12 -2.41
C MET A 35 -6.19 7.55 -2.94
N PRO A 36 -5.24 7.76 -3.86
CA PRO A 36 -5.08 9.04 -4.55
C PRO A 36 -6.30 9.37 -5.41
N LEU A 37 -6.63 10.66 -5.48
CA LEU A 37 -7.76 11.16 -6.27
C LEU A 37 -7.62 10.84 -7.77
N SER A 38 -6.40 10.84 -8.31
CA SER A 38 -6.11 10.43 -9.70
C SER A 38 -6.54 8.99 -9.96
N MET A 39 -6.24 8.07 -9.05
CA MET A 39 -6.62 6.67 -9.16
C MET A 39 -8.14 6.51 -9.05
N CYS A 40 -8.77 7.18 -8.10
CA CYS A 40 -10.23 7.18 -7.97
C CYS A 40 -10.92 7.64 -9.26
N ARG A 41 -10.41 8.70 -9.90
CA ARG A 41 -10.90 9.19 -11.19
C ARG A 41 -10.66 8.19 -12.34
N ARG A 42 -9.54 7.47 -12.34
CA ARG A 42 -9.21 6.44 -13.34
C ARG A 42 -10.11 5.21 -13.24
N ILE A 43 -10.46 4.79 -12.02
CA ILE A 43 -11.40 3.68 -11.80
C ILE A 43 -12.79 4.07 -12.35
N GLY A 44 -13.20 5.31 -12.10
CA GLY A 44 -14.50 5.81 -12.53
C GLY A 44 -15.65 5.17 -11.76
N ASN A 45 -16.84 5.79 -11.81
CA ASN A 45 -18.07 5.30 -11.17
C ASN A 45 -17.98 5.05 -9.65
N LEU A 46 -16.97 5.60 -8.98
CA LEU A 46 -16.90 5.62 -7.52
C LEU A 46 -17.55 6.91 -7.02
N GLU A 47 -18.54 6.78 -6.14
CA GLU A 47 -19.15 7.92 -5.49
C GLU A 47 -18.26 8.39 -4.34
N ILE A 48 -17.70 9.58 -4.48
CA ILE A 48 -16.87 10.18 -3.42
C ILE A 48 -17.79 11.00 -2.51
N ALA A 49 -18.04 10.47 -1.31
CA ALA A 49 -18.82 11.16 -0.30
C ALA A 49 -17.96 12.23 0.42
N PRO A 50 -18.51 13.44 0.64
CA PRO A 50 -17.82 14.45 1.44
C PRO A 50 -17.69 14.00 2.89
N THR A 51 -16.56 14.32 3.53
CA THR A 51 -16.31 13.97 4.93
C THR A 51 -15.82 15.18 5.73
N ARG A 52 -16.10 15.17 7.04
CA ARG A 52 -15.58 16.16 8.00
C ARG A 52 -14.30 15.68 8.70
N MET A 53 -13.78 14.51 8.30
CA MET A 53 -12.57 13.92 8.85
C MET A 53 -11.36 14.85 8.67
N THR A 54 -10.44 14.80 9.62
CA THR A 54 -9.09 15.37 9.51
C THR A 54 -8.08 14.26 9.75
N LEU A 55 -7.00 14.25 8.99
CA LEU A 55 -5.93 13.26 9.11
C LEU A 55 -4.72 13.89 9.78
N HIS A 56 -4.13 13.16 10.73
CA HIS A 56 -2.82 13.47 11.30
C HIS A 56 -1.80 12.60 10.58
N LEU A 57 -0.85 13.24 9.89
CA LEU A 57 0.23 12.55 9.20
C LEU A 57 1.38 12.26 10.16
N ALA A 58 2.28 11.36 9.75
CA ALA A 58 3.44 10.97 10.56
C ALA A 58 4.42 12.13 10.82
N ASP A 59 4.40 13.17 9.99
CA ASP A 59 5.16 14.41 10.18
C ASP A 59 4.46 15.41 11.12
N HIS A 60 3.41 14.97 11.82
CA HIS A 60 2.56 15.77 12.70
C HIS A 60 1.75 16.87 12.02
N SER A 61 1.74 16.94 10.68
CA SER A 61 0.86 17.83 9.95
C SER A 61 -0.59 17.33 10.00
N ILE A 62 -1.53 18.27 9.85
CA ILE A 62 -2.96 17.98 9.80
C ILE A 62 -3.47 18.35 8.42
N THR A 63 -4.13 17.41 7.76
CA THR A 63 -4.72 17.61 6.44
C THR A 63 -6.19 17.17 6.40
N ARG A 64 -6.89 17.57 5.33
CA ARG A 64 -8.27 17.17 5.07
C ARG A 64 -8.31 16.30 3.82
N PRO A 65 -8.95 15.14 3.88
CA PRO A 65 -9.17 14.33 2.69
C PRO A 65 -10.15 15.02 1.75
N TYR A 66 -10.05 14.65 0.47
CA TYR A 66 -10.99 15.06 -0.57
C TYR A 66 -12.39 14.47 -0.32
N GLY A 67 -12.44 13.24 0.18
CA GLY A 67 -13.67 12.54 0.52
C GLY A 67 -13.41 11.10 0.96
N VAL A 68 -14.46 10.31 1.02
CA VAL A 68 -14.41 8.86 1.29
C VAL A 68 -15.18 8.14 0.20
N VAL A 69 -14.70 6.96 -0.20
CA VAL A 69 -15.45 6.02 -1.04
C VAL A 69 -15.63 4.74 -0.24
N GLU A 70 -16.87 4.26 -0.14
CA GLU A 70 -17.23 3.06 0.61
C GLU A 70 -17.41 1.87 -0.35
N ASP A 71 -17.26 0.65 0.18
CA ASP A 71 -17.58 -0.62 -0.51
C ASP A 71 -16.87 -0.84 -1.86
N VAL A 72 -15.63 -0.35 -2.00
CA VAL A 72 -14.83 -0.60 -3.20
C VAL A 72 -14.41 -2.05 -3.25
N LEU A 73 -14.80 -2.78 -4.30
CA LEU A 73 -14.38 -4.17 -4.52
C LEU A 73 -12.94 -4.24 -5.02
N VAL A 74 -12.03 -4.57 -4.10
CA VAL A 74 -10.61 -4.79 -4.39
C VAL A 74 -10.35 -6.28 -4.50
N LYS A 75 -9.71 -6.67 -5.61
CA LYS A 75 -9.28 -8.04 -5.85
C LYS A 75 -7.81 -8.21 -5.50
N VAL A 76 -7.53 -9.16 -4.61
CA VAL A 76 -6.19 -9.61 -4.25
C VAL A 76 -6.12 -11.11 -4.55
N ARG A 77 -5.27 -11.49 -5.52
CA ARG A 77 -5.25 -12.86 -6.08
C ARG A 77 -6.65 -13.28 -6.56
N GLN A 78 -7.24 -14.32 -5.97
CA GLN A 78 -8.59 -14.79 -6.29
C GLN A 78 -9.69 -14.20 -5.40
N PHE A 79 -9.34 -13.50 -4.33
CA PHE A 79 -10.28 -12.98 -3.34
C PHE A 79 -10.71 -11.56 -3.70
N MET A 80 -11.96 -11.24 -3.37
CA MET A 80 -12.53 -9.90 -3.53
C MET A 80 -13.00 -9.43 -2.15
N PHE A 81 -12.64 -8.20 -1.80
CA PHE A 81 -12.98 -7.60 -0.53
C PHE A 81 -13.65 -6.25 -0.77
N PRO A 82 -14.80 -5.98 -0.13
CA PRO A 82 -15.28 -4.61 -0.01
C PRO A 82 -14.35 -3.85 0.93
N MET A 83 -13.93 -2.66 0.53
CA MET A 83 -13.06 -1.80 1.32
C MET A 83 -13.47 -0.34 1.18
N ASP A 84 -13.44 0.37 2.29
CA ASP A 84 -13.57 1.81 2.30
C ASP A 84 -12.20 2.45 2.13
N PHE A 85 -12.15 3.54 1.37
CA PHE A 85 -10.95 4.32 1.11
C PHE A 85 -11.17 5.79 1.44
N VAL A 86 -10.20 6.37 2.14
CA VAL A 86 -10.07 7.81 2.26
C VAL A 86 -9.36 8.34 1.01
N ILE A 87 -9.98 9.30 0.33
CA ILE A 87 -9.47 9.87 -0.92
C ILE A 87 -8.65 11.12 -0.61
N MET A 88 -7.42 11.16 -1.12
CA MET A 88 -6.50 12.29 -0.95
C MET A 88 -6.11 12.89 -2.31
N ASP A 89 -6.13 14.23 -2.43
CA ASP A 89 -5.62 14.94 -3.61
C ASP A 89 -4.09 15.11 -3.50
N ILE A 90 -3.38 14.01 -3.73
CA ILE A 90 -1.93 13.91 -3.68
C ILE A 90 -1.40 13.34 -4.99
N GLU A 91 -0.11 13.52 -5.24
CA GLU A 91 0.57 12.86 -6.34
C GLU A 91 0.57 11.34 -6.13
N GLU A 92 0.23 10.60 -7.19
CA GLU A 92 0.20 9.15 -7.18
C GLU A 92 1.60 8.60 -7.39
N ASP A 93 2.04 7.71 -6.49
CA ASP A 93 3.25 6.93 -6.70
C ASP A 93 3.02 5.92 -7.83
N ALA A 94 3.88 5.95 -8.85
CA ALA A 94 3.72 5.13 -10.05
C ALA A 94 3.90 3.62 -9.79
N GLU A 95 4.61 3.24 -8.74
CA GLU A 95 4.87 1.84 -8.39
C GLU A 95 3.90 1.33 -7.31
N ILE A 96 3.60 2.15 -6.31
CA ILE A 96 2.79 1.80 -5.14
C ILE A 96 1.68 2.84 -4.91
N PRO A 97 0.65 2.89 -5.78
CA PRO A 97 -0.36 3.94 -5.74
C PRO A 97 -1.36 3.84 -4.58
N LEU A 98 -1.47 2.70 -3.90
CA LEU A 98 -2.43 2.50 -2.78
C LEU A 98 -1.73 2.17 -1.47
N ILE A 99 -2.32 2.63 -0.37
CA ILE A 99 -1.97 2.19 0.98
C ILE A 99 -3.17 1.43 1.56
N LEU A 100 -2.92 0.19 1.97
CA LEU A 100 -3.87 -0.64 2.70
C LEU A 100 -3.42 -0.69 4.16
N GLY A 101 -4.21 -0.07 5.02
CA GLY A 101 -3.88 0.08 6.43
C GLY A 101 -4.41 -1.05 7.31
N CYS A 102 -4.42 -0.77 8.61
CA CYS A 102 -5.02 -1.64 9.63
C CYS A 102 -6.43 -2.16 9.27
N PRO A 103 -7.37 -1.36 8.71
CA PRO A 103 -8.71 -1.87 8.39
C PRO A 103 -8.70 -3.06 7.42
N PHE A 104 -7.91 -2.99 6.35
CA PHE A 104 -7.73 -4.11 5.44
C PHE A 104 -7.06 -5.30 6.13
N MET A 105 -5.96 -5.04 6.85
CA MET A 105 -5.20 -6.09 7.52
C MET A 105 -6.03 -6.87 8.53
N LEU A 106 -6.92 -6.20 9.26
CA LEU A 106 -7.86 -6.84 10.19
C LEU A 106 -8.87 -7.71 9.44
N THR A 107 -9.41 -7.22 8.33
CA THR A 107 -10.38 -7.94 7.49
C THR A 107 -9.81 -9.28 7.02
N VAL A 108 -8.54 -9.30 6.63
CA VAL A 108 -7.89 -10.50 6.09
C VAL A 108 -7.03 -11.25 7.10
N LYS A 109 -7.13 -10.91 8.41
CA LYS A 109 -6.30 -11.49 9.48
C LYS A 109 -4.82 -11.59 9.09
N CYS A 110 -4.28 -10.47 8.58
CA CYS A 110 -2.96 -10.39 7.99
C CYS A 110 -1.87 -10.72 9.03
N VAL A 111 -0.92 -11.59 8.66
CA VAL A 111 0.29 -11.90 9.43
C VAL A 111 1.50 -11.61 8.57
N VAL A 112 2.38 -10.73 9.05
CA VAL A 112 3.64 -10.38 8.37
C VAL A 112 4.80 -10.98 9.16
N ASP A 113 5.50 -11.93 8.55
CA ASP A 113 6.71 -12.54 9.07
C ASP A 113 7.93 -11.99 8.30
N MET A 114 8.53 -10.94 8.85
CA MET A 114 9.70 -10.30 8.26
C MET A 114 10.96 -11.17 8.31
N GLY A 115 11.03 -12.11 9.26
CA GLY A 115 12.18 -13.02 9.39
C GLY A 115 12.21 -14.06 8.28
N ASN A 116 11.04 -14.58 7.93
CA ASN A 116 10.86 -15.54 6.84
C ASN A 116 10.50 -14.89 5.49
N GLY A 117 10.25 -13.57 5.48
CA GLY A 117 9.90 -12.83 4.27
C GLY A 117 8.53 -13.17 3.69
N ASN A 118 7.57 -13.49 4.56
CA ASN A 118 6.25 -13.95 4.15
C ASN A 118 5.15 -13.03 4.69
N LEU A 119 4.13 -12.81 3.87
CA LEU A 119 2.85 -12.24 4.30
C LEU A 119 1.75 -13.26 4.07
N GLU A 120 0.99 -13.56 5.12
CA GLU A 120 -0.16 -14.46 5.07
C GLU A 120 -1.44 -13.65 5.27
N MET A 121 -2.45 -13.94 4.44
CA MET A 121 -3.82 -13.46 4.62
C MET A 121 -4.76 -14.66 4.75
N SER A 122 -5.71 -14.60 5.68
CA SER A 122 -6.69 -15.65 5.95
C SER A 122 -8.12 -15.15 5.74
N VAL A 123 -8.91 -15.85 4.93
CA VAL A 123 -10.29 -15.52 4.57
C VAL A 123 -11.11 -16.81 4.54
N ASP A 124 -12.20 -16.89 5.31
CA ASP A 124 -13.11 -18.06 5.34
C ASP A 124 -12.37 -19.41 5.37
N ASP A 125 -11.44 -19.55 6.33
CA ASP A 125 -10.54 -20.70 6.54
C ASP A 125 -9.55 -21.01 5.42
N GLN A 126 -9.55 -20.23 4.33
CA GLN A 126 -8.53 -20.27 3.29
C GLN A 126 -7.38 -19.32 3.65
N LYS A 127 -6.16 -19.73 3.29
CA LYS A 127 -4.95 -18.95 3.49
C LYS A 127 -4.27 -18.67 2.16
N VAL A 128 -3.73 -17.46 2.02
CA VAL A 128 -2.85 -17.09 0.92
C VAL A 128 -1.58 -16.53 1.48
N THR A 129 -0.46 -17.02 0.97
CA THR A 129 0.87 -16.54 1.33
C THR A 129 1.50 -15.81 0.15
N PHE A 130 2.14 -14.69 0.44
CA PHE A 130 2.99 -13.94 -0.46
C PHE A 130 4.42 -14.03 0.05
N ASN A 131 5.34 -14.34 -0.85
CA ASN A 131 6.75 -14.09 -0.58
C ASN A 131 7.02 -12.61 -0.90
N LEU A 132 7.43 -11.85 0.12
CA LEU A 132 7.58 -10.40 0.06
C LEU A 132 8.80 -9.97 -0.73
N PHE A 133 9.85 -10.81 -0.76
CA PHE A 133 11.14 -10.46 -1.35
C PHE A 133 11.48 -11.31 -2.57
N ASP A 134 10.58 -12.21 -2.98
CA ASP A 134 10.67 -12.86 -4.28
C ASP A 134 10.47 -11.81 -5.38
N THR A 135 11.52 -11.64 -6.16
CA THR A 135 11.56 -10.69 -7.25
C THR A 135 10.52 -11.09 -8.30
N ILE A 136 9.38 -10.39 -8.36
CA ILE A 136 8.67 -10.26 -9.64
C ILE A 136 9.64 -9.47 -10.52
N LYS A 137 10.51 -10.17 -11.25
CA LYS A 137 11.41 -9.58 -12.24
C LYS A 137 10.54 -8.95 -13.33
N HIS A 138 10.13 -7.71 -13.14
CA HIS A 138 9.66 -6.90 -14.24
C HIS A 138 10.88 -6.54 -15.09
N PRO A 139 10.82 -6.61 -16.44
CA PRO A 139 12.00 -6.45 -17.30
C PRO A 139 12.63 -5.03 -17.31
N SER A 140 12.18 -4.09 -16.49
CA SER A 140 12.49 -2.66 -16.62
C SER A 140 13.36 -2.05 -15.53
N ASP A 141 13.85 -2.81 -14.54
CA ASP A 141 14.71 -2.25 -13.49
C ASP A 141 16.16 -2.06 -14.01
N HIS A 142 16.34 -1.02 -14.81
CA HIS A 142 17.64 -0.43 -15.06
C HIS A 142 18.19 0.13 -13.75
N LYS A 143 19.21 -0.55 -13.23
CA LYS A 143 20.08 -0.12 -12.13
C LYS A 143 20.53 1.35 -12.31
N ALA A 144 19.93 2.26 -11.55
CA ALA A 144 20.54 3.53 -11.23
C ALA A 144 21.05 3.49 -9.78
N CYS A 145 22.18 2.82 -9.56
CA CYS A 145 22.91 2.96 -8.30
C CYS A 145 23.61 4.33 -8.31
N PHE A 146 23.05 5.32 -7.62
CA PHE A 146 23.79 6.52 -7.28
C PHE A 146 24.75 6.20 -6.13
N LYS A 147 26.06 6.15 -6.43
CA LYS A 147 27.12 6.13 -5.41
C LYS A 147 27.19 7.52 -4.78
N MET A 148 26.78 7.63 -3.52
CA MET A 148 27.09 8.80 -2.70
C MET A 148 28.56 8.71 -2.27
N LYS A 149 29.40 9.63 -2.73
CA LYS A 149 30.78 9.76 -2.22
C LYS A 149 30.75 10.54 -0.91
N ALA A 150 31.34 9.99 0.14
CA ALA A 150 31.62 10.73 1.36
C ALA A 150 32.60 11.87 1.03
N VAL A 151 32.29 13.08 1.48
CA VAL A 151 33.22 14.21 1.48
C VAL A 151 33.85 14.24 2.87
N GLU A 152 35.10 13.84 2.98
CA GLU A 152 35.89 14.06 4.18
C GLU A 152 36.28 15.55 4.19
N HIS A 153 35.78 16.29 5.18
CA HIS A 153 36.32 17.60 5.50
C HIS A 153 37.58 17.38 6.34
N GLU A 154 38.75 17.67 5.78
CA GLU A 154 39.95 17.90 6.57
C GLU A 154 39.79 19.24 7.31
N VAL A 155 40.00 19.23 8.62
CA VAL A 155 40.13 20.42 9.49
C VAL A 155 41.61 20.74 9.64
#